data_AF-A0A067Q4V2-F1
#
_entry.id   AF-A0A067Q4V2-F1
#
_cell.length_a   1.000
_cell.length_b   1.000
_cell.length_c   1.000
_cell.angle_alpha   90.00
_cell.angle_beta   90.00
_cell.angle_gamma   90.00
#
_symmetry.space_group_name_H-M   'P 1'
#
loop_
_entity.id
_entity.type
_entity.pdbx_description
1 polymer ?
#
loop_
_entity_poly.entity_id
_entity_poly.type
_entity_poly.pdbx_seq_one_letter_code
_entity_poly.pdbx_strand_id
1 'polypeptide(L)' 'MWVVKPEYEGNGRRSMAVIHLDCIARAAHLIGVYGSSFLPEDFHFSYTLDAFRAFYVNKYGDHHLHQFVV' A
#
# COMPACT_ATOMS: atom_id res chain seq x y z
N MET A 1 -6.34 4.57 12.71
CA MET A 1 -5.84 4.70 11.33
C MET A 1 -4.36 4.96 11.43
N TRP A 2 -3.55 4.17 10.72
CA TRP A 2 -2.09 4.30 10.77
C TRP A 2 -1.60 4.83 9.43
N VAL A 3 -0.46 5.52 9.46
CA VAL A 3 0.27 5.91 8.26
C VAL A 3 1.49 5.03 8.16
N VAL A 4 1.61 4.29 7.06
CA VAL A 4 2.75 3.43 6.76
C VAL A 4 3.54 3.99 5.58
N LYS A 5 4.82 3.65 5.49
CA LYS A 5 5.70 4.04 4.38
C LYS A 5 6.34 2.78 3.79
N PRO A 6 6.58 2.73 2.47
CA PRO A 6 7.37 1.66 1.87
C PRO A 6 8.76 1.59 2.49
N GLU A 7 9.28 0.38 2.64
CA GLU A 7 10.65 0.15 3.08
C GLU A 7 11.62 0.34 1.90
N TYR A 8 12.77 0.94 2.19
CA TYR A 8 13.86 1.14 1.24
C TYR A 8 15.15 0.56 1.81
N GLU A 9 15.96 -0.05 0.94
CA GLU A 9 17.31 -0.48 1.25
C GLU A 9 18.24 0.72 1.49
N GLY A 10 19.44 0.49 2.06
CA GLY A 10 20.42 1.55 2.31
C GLY A 10 20.93 2.27 1.04
N ASN A 11 20.68 1.71 -0.13
CA ASN A 11 20.99 2.29 -1.44
C ASN A 11 19.81 3.11 -2.04
N GLY A 12 18.69 3.23 -1.32
CA GLY A 12 17.49 3.96 -1.76
C GLY A 12 16.56 3.18 -2.70
N ARG A 13 16.81 1.89 -2.97
CA ARG A 13 15.90 1.03 -3.76
C ARG A 13 14.77 0.50 -2.88
N ARG A 14 13.61 0.23 -3.46
CA ARG A 14 12.50 -0.41 -2.73
C ARG A 14 12.90 -1.81 -2.29
N SER A 15 12.66 -2.10 -1.02
CA SER A 15 12.72 -3.45 -0.49
C SER A 15 11.56 -4.25 -1.08
N MET A 16 11.86 -5.30 -1.85
CA MET A 16 10.85 -6.14 -2.51
C MET A 16 11.19 -7.61 -2.31
N ALA A 17 10.17 -8.42 -2.06
CA ALA A 17 10.31 -9.86 -1.92
C ALA A 17 9.17 -10.58 -2.65
N VAL A 18 9.46 -11.75 -3.19
CA VAL A 18 8.44 -12.69 -3.67
C VAL A 18 8.03 -13.56 -2.48
N ILE A 19 6.76 -13.49 -2.09
CA ILE A 19 6.22 -14.26 -0.98
C ILE A 19 5.16 -15.24 -1.48
N HIS A 20 4.98 -16.36 -0.76
CA HIS A 20 3.87 -17.26 -1.01
C HIS A 20 2.54 -16.59 -0.61
N LEU A 21 1.46 -16.84 -1.36
CA LEU A 21 0.16 -16.21 -1.07
C LEU A 21 -0.39 -16.61 0.30
N ASP A 22 -0.09 -17.82 0.78
CA ASP A 22 -0.47 -18.29 2.12
C ASP A 22 0.18 -17.49 3.26
N CYS A 23 1.25 -16.74 2.98
CA CYS A 23 1.85 -15.84 3.96
C CYS A 23 1.07 -14.51 4.11
N ILE A 24 0.08 -14.25 3.25
CA ILE A 24 -0.73 -13.04 3.28
C ILE A 24 -1.90 -13.26 4.24
N ALA A 25 -1.84 -12.71 5.45
CA ALA A 25 -2.92 -12.92 6.41
C ALA A 25 -4.26 -12.29 5.97
N ARG A 26 -4.21 -11.12 5.33
CA ARG A 26 -5.39 -10.37 4.87
C ARG A 26 -5.01 -9.32 3.83
N ALA A 27 -5.98 -8.93 3.00
CA ALA A 27 -5.85 -7.70 2.23
C ALA A 27 -6.08 -6.45 3.10
N ALA A 28 -5.52 -5.33 2.67
CA ALA A 28 -5.73 -4.00 3.24
C ALA A 28 -5.85 -2.97 2.12
N HIS A 29 -6.77 -2.03 2.23
CA HIS A 29 -6.92 -0.95 1.26
C HIS A 29 -5.88 0.14 1.57
N LEU A 30 -4.92 0.31 0.66
CA LEU A 30 -3.88 1.32 0.78
C LEU A 30 -4.31 2.62 0.09
N ILE A 31 -4.75 3.59 0.89
CA ILE A 31 -5.11 4.92 0.38
C ILE A 31 -3.86 5.81 0.46
N GLY A 32 -3.46 6.40 -0.66
CA GLY A 32 -2.30 7.30 -0.72
C GLY A 32 -2.46 8.51 0.20
N VAL A 33 -1.40 8.88 0.92
CA VAL A 33 -1.34 10.16 1.63
C VAL A 33 -1.05 11.26 0.61
N TYR A 34 -2.06 12.06 0.30
CA TYR A 34 -1.97 13.13 -0.70
C TYR A 34 -1.10 14.29 -0.20
N GLY A 35 -0.42 14.93 -1.16
CA GLY A 35 0.27 16.20 -0.95
C GLY A 35 -0.64 17.39 -1.27
N SER A 36 -0.03 18.50 -1.69
CA SER A 36 -0.73 19.71 -2.12
C SER A 36 -1.15 19.70 -3.59
N SER A 37 -0.78 18.67 -4.35
CA SER A 37 -1.01 18.59 -5.80
C SER A 37 -2.11 17.58 -6.13
N PHE A 38 -2.82 17.85 -7.22
CA PHE A 38 -3.79 16.91 -7.80
C PHE A 38 -3.08 15.80 -8.58
N LEU A 39 -3.71 14.63 -8.66
CA LEU A 39 -3.30 13.59 -9.59
C LEU A 39 -3.61 14.05 -11.04
N PRO A 40 -2.78 13.66 -12.02
CA PRO A 40 -3.13 13.81 -13.43
C PRO A 40 -4.48 13.17 -13.75
N GLU A 41 -5.21 13.72 -14.71
CA GLU A 41 -6.53 13.20 -15.12
C GLU A 41 -6.42 11.80 -15.74
N ASP A 42 -5.30 11.52 -16.41
CA ASP A 42 -4.95 10.25 -17.04
C ASP A 42 -4.12 9.33 -16.12
N PHE A 43 -4.10 9.59 -14.81
CA PHE A 43 -3.33 8.79 -13.86
C PHE A 43 -3.84 7.35 -13.80
N HIS A 44 -3.01 6.43 -14.29
CA HIS A 44 -3.35 5.01 -14.25
C HIS A 44 -3.18 4.44 -12.83
N PHE A 45 -4.20 3.73 -12.34
CA PHE A 45 -4.24 3.21 -10.97
C PHE A 45 -3.08 2.26 -10.63
N SER A 46 -2.46 1.60 -11.63
CA SER A 46 -1.31 0.71 -11.41
C SER A 46 -0.09 1.45 -10.85
N TYR A 47 0.02 2.77 -11.08
CA TYR A 47 1.13 3.58 -10.59
C TYR A 47 0.94 4.02 -9.14
N THR A 48 -0.21 3.74 -8.51
CA THR A 48 -0.53 4.19 -7.15
C THR A 48 0.53 3.78 -6.14
N LEU A 49 0.99 2.52 -6.18
CA LEU A 49 1.99 2.05 -5.21
C LEU A 49 3.33 2.76 -5.37
N ASP A 50 3.66 3.24 -6.56
CA ASP A 50 4.92 3.95 -6.86
C ASP A 50 4.82 5.47 -6.66
N ALA A 51 3.66 6.07 -6.93
CA ALA A 51 3.43 7.51 -6.88
C ALA A 51 3.38 8.07 -5.46
N PHE A 52 2.88 7.31 -4.49
CA PHE A 52 2.70 7.76 -3.11
C PHE A 52 3.85 7.34 -2.20
N ARG A 53 4.27 8.26 -1.33
CA ARG A 53 5.35 8.03 -0.35
C ARG A 53 4.87 7.38 0.94
N ALA A 54 3.57 7.43 1.21
CA ALA A 54 2.94 6.90 2.41
C ALA A 54 1.48 6.53 2.14
N PHE A 55 0.94 5.62 2.95
CA PHE A 55 -0.42 5.12 2.81
C PHE A 55 -1.13 5.10 4.16
N TYR A 56 -2.43 5.37 4.14
CA TYR A 56 -3.29 5.11 5.27
C TYR A 56 -3.74 3.65 5.28
N VAL A 57 -3.70 3.05 6.47
CA VAL A 57 -4.25 1.70 6.74
C VAL A 57 -5.32 1.81 7.81
N ASN A 58 -6.49 1.20 7.57
CA ASN A 58 -7.64 1.32 8.44
C ASN A 58 -8.10 -0.05 8.97
N LYS A 59 -7.78 -0.34 10.23
CA LYS A 59 -8.18 -1.59 10.91
C LYS A 59 -9.69 -1.85 10.86
N TYR A 60 -10.52 -0.81 10.84
CA TYR A 60 -11.98 -0.92 10.84
C TYR A 60 -12.54 -0.98 9.42
N GLY A 61 -12.04 -0.13 8.51
CA GLY A 61 -12.46 -0.10 7.11
C GLY A 61 -12.05 -1.36 6.33
N ASP A 62 -10.92 -1.95 6.70
CA ASP A 62 -10.38 -3.15 6.06
C ASP A 62 -11.01 -4.45 6.60
N HIS A 63 -11.96 -4.37 7.54
CA HIS A 63 -12.55 -5.54 8.21
C HIS A 63 -13.28 -6.50 7.25
N HIS A 64 -13.86 -5.97 6.16
CA HIS A 64 -14.54 -6.76 5.13
C HIS A 64 -13.60 -7.28 4.03
N LEU A 65 -12.33 -6.92 4.05
CA LEU A 65 -11.36 -7.50 3.13
C LEU A 65 -11.05 -8.94 3.54
N HIS A 66 -10.92 -9.82 2.56
CA HIS A 66 -10.75 -11.26 2.79
C HIS A 66 -9.59 -11.53 3.77
N GLN A 67 -9.80 -12.49 4.65
CA GLN A 67 -8.75 -13.11 5.43
C GLN A 67 -8.38 -14.43 4.75
N PHE A 68 -7.09 -14.67 4.55
CA PHE A 68 -6.61 -15.91 3.90
C PHE A 68 -5.96 -16.88 4.90
N VAL A 69 -5.94 -16.55 6.19
CA VAL A 69 -5.47 -17.49 7.22
C VAL A 69 -6.55 -18.56 7.41
N VAL A 70 -6.21 -19.80 7.06
CA VAL A 70 -6.94 -21.02 7.43
C VAL A 70 -6.42 -21.55 8.76
#